data_AF-X1VWD1-F1
#
_entry.id   AF-X1VWD1-F1
#
_cell.length_a   1.000
_cell.length_b   1.000
_cell.length_c   1.000
_cell.angle_alpha   90.00
_cell.angle_beta   90.00
_cell.angle_gamma   90.00
#
_symmetry.space_group_name_H-M   'P 1'
#
loop_
_entity.id
_entity.type
_entity.pdbx_description
1 polymer ?
#
loop_
_entity_poly.entity_id
_entity_poly.type
_entity_poly.pdbx_seq_one_letter_code
_entity_poly.pdbx_strand_id
1 'polypeptide(L)'
;EKIDYTHIYNEEIVVNRKEIKTPDGRSLWHFANLYFQPRNPMLYLVIHKKPVSEIAVVSVRPEILDRLDIYITTGNAAHLSSEILPSGEGRKALRQIIKSTRIEYWKPEDGSKRKIMAECLVPDMVPPSLIQTIYVATRTAKANLEATMPYSNLPVISEPNMFFRPRLIRTLTPKLYLAEGDMFFSEAQTITISVNTVGVMGKGLASRTRYQFSDVYVQYEDLCRNRKLKMGRPQVYKRESSLDYALADE
;
A
#
# COMPACT_ATOMS: atom_id res chain seq x y z
N GLU A 1 24.32 -12.64 4.70
CA GLU A 1 25.03 -11.40 4.36
C GLU A 1 24.71 -10.33 5.41
N LYS A 2 25.64 -9.44 5.78
CA LYS A 2 25.36 -8.35 6.74
C LYS A 2 24.92 -7.13 5.93
N ILE A 3 23.61 -6.94 5.82
CA ILE A 3 23.01 -5.84 5.07
C ILE A 3 22.61 -4.76 6.07
N ASP A 4 23.09 -3.54 5.85
CA ASP A 4 22.63 -2.38 6.61
C ASP A 4 21.19 -2.07 6.21
N TYR A 5 20.31 -1.90 7.20
CA TYR A 5 18.90 -1.62 6.98
C TYR A 5 18.41 -0.52 7.91
N THR A 6 17.42 0.23 7.43
CA THR A 6 16.72 1.21 8.26
C THR A 6 15.46 0.56 8.82
N HIS A 7 15.30 0.61 10.14
CA HIS A 7 14.04 0.25 10.77
C HIS A 7 12.94 1.23 10.32
N ILE A 8 11.85 0.71 9.75
CA ILE A 8 10.76 1.50 9.16
C ILE A 8 9.75 1.98 10.23
N TYR A 9 9.99 1.70 11.51
CA TYR A 9 8.98 1.91 12.54
C TYR A 9 8.67 3.40 12.80
N ASN A 10 7.38 3.73 12.92
CA ASN A 10 6.91 4.94 13.58
C ASN A 10 6.91 4.68 15.10
N GLU A 11 7.46 5.59 15.91
CA GLU A 11 7.59 5.42 17.37
C GLU A 11 6.23 5.12 18.04
N GLU A 12 5.16 5.79 17.62
CA GLU A 12 3.80 5.54 18.15
C GLU A 12 3.29 4.13 17.80
N ILE A 13 3.58 3.65 16.59
CA ILE A 13 3.23 2.28 16.15
C ILE A 13 4.02 1.25 16.95
N VAL A 14 5.29 1.53 17.28
CA VAL A 14 6.12 0.66 18.12
C VAL A 14 5.52 0.51 19.52
N VAL A 15 5.06 1.61 20.12
CA VAL A 15 4.44 1.59 21.46
C VAL A 15 3.17 0.73 21.43
N ASN A 16 2.28 0.98 20.47
CA ASN A 16 1.04 0.21 20.35
C ASN A 16 1.29 -1.29 20.17
N ARG A 17 2.29 -1.68 19.35
CA ARG A 17 2.63 -3.09 19.13
C ARG A 17 3.24 -3.77 20.36
N LYS A 18 3.88 -3.03 21.26
CA LYS A 18 4.41 -3.59 22.53
C LYS A 18 3.28 -4.02 23.48
N GLU A 19 2.20 -3.24 23.52
CA GLU A 19 1.06 -3.47 24.40
C GLU A 19 0.14 -4.59 23.88
N ILE A 20 -0.04 -4.71 22.57
CA ILE A 20 -0.91 -5.72 21.98
C ILE A 20 -0.30 -7.12 22.12
N LYS A 21 -1.09 -8.03 22.69
CA LYS A 21 -0.71 -9.43 22.90
C LYS A 21 -1.38 -10.36 21.89
N THR A 22 -0.64 -11.34 21.42
CA THR A 22 -1.17 -12.49 20.70
C THR A 22 -1.91 -13.45 21.65
N PRO A 23 -2.72 -14.40 21.15
CA PRO A 23 -3.45 -15.36 21.98
C PRO A 23 -2.62 -16.17 22.98
N ASP A 24 -1.31 -16.34 22.73
CA ASP A 24 -0.37 -16.97 23.66
C ASP A 24 0.29 -16.01 24.67
N GLY A 25 -0.13 -14.74 24.69
CA GLY A 25 0.35 -13.72 25.62
C GLY A 25 1.65 -13.00 25.21
N ARG A 26 2.26 -13.37 24.07
CA ARG A 26 3.45 -12.65 23.57
C ARG A 26 3.06 -11.30 22.97
N SER A 27 3.94 -10.31 23.08
CA SER A 27 3.75 -9.04 22.38
C SER A 27 3.97 -9.20 20.87
N LEU A 28 3.29 -8.41 20.04
CA LEU A 28 3.57 -8.31 18.60
C LEU A 28 5.03 -7.97 18.28
N TRP A 29 5.80 -7.45 19.24
CA TRP A 29 7.23 -7.20 19.09
C TRP A 29 8.08 -8.47 18.91
N HIS A 30 7.58 -9.63 19.34
CA HIS A 30 8.24 -10.93 19.18
C HIS A 30 7.92 -11.60 17.84
N PHE A 31 7.34 -10.88 16.89
CA PHE A 31 6.92 -11.44 15.61
C PHE A 31 7.53 -10.66 14.45
N ALA A 32 7.96 -11.40 13.43
CA ALA A 32 8.20 -10.87 12.10
C ALA A 32 6.85 -10.72 11.38
N ASN A 33 6.54 -9.49 10.98
CA ASN A 33 5.26 -9.13 10.38
C ASN A 33 5.34 -9.29 8.86
N LEU A 34 4.51 -10.16 8.29
CA LEU A 34 4.44 -10.37 6.84
C LEU A 34 3.08 -9.91 6.33
N TYR A 35 3.04 -9.02 5.34
CA TYR A 35 1.77 -8.61 4.74
C TYR A 35 1.33 -9.58 3.64
N PHE A 36 0.04 -9.92 3.62
CA PHE A 36 -0.55 -10.67 2.50
C PHE A 36 -0.64 -9.85 1.20
N GLN A 37 -0.70 -8.53 1.32
CA GLN A 37 -0.65 -7.58 0.20
C GLN A 37 0.52 -6.61 0.46
N PRO A 38 1.66 -6.72 -0.23
CA PRO A 38 2.78 -5.79 -0.06
C PRO A 38 2.44 -4.37 -0.54
N ARG A 39 1.59 -4.22 -1.55
CA ARG A 39 1.16 -2.91 -2.06
C ARG A 39 0.02 -2.34 -1.22
N ASN A 40 0.35 -1.84 -0.04
CA ASN A 40 -0.60 -1.45 1.01
C ASN A 40 -0.29 -0.05 1.60
N PRO A 41 -1.11 0.46 2.54
CA PRO A 41 -0.89 1.76 3.20
C PRO A 41 0.47 1.91 3.87
N MET A 42 1.00 0.85 4.48
CA MET A 42 2.32 0.88 5.12
C MET A 42 3.39 1.15 4.07
N LEU A 43 3.46 0.35 3.00
CA LEU A 43 4.43 0.60 1.93
C LEU A 43 4.27 2.00 1.31
N TYR A 44 3.02 2.47 1.16
CA TYR A 44 2.74 3.82 0.68
C TYR A 44 3.36 4.90 1.58
N LEU A 45 3.26 4.76 2.91
CA LEU A 45 3.90 5.65 3.87
C LEU A 45 5.43 5.64 3.72
N VAL A 46 6.04 4.45 3.56
CA VAL A 46 7.51 4.34 3.46
C VAL A 46 8.05 5.04 2.22
N ILE A 47 7.42 4.87 1.05
CA ILE A 47 7.90 5.47 -0.20
C ILE A 47 7.86 7.01 -0.20
N HIS A 48 7.08 7.62 0.70
CA HIS A 48 7.04 9.08 0.89
C HIS A 48 8.05 9.56 1.95
N LYS A 49 8.53 8.67 2.82
CA LYS A 49 9.54 8.96 3.84
C LYS A 49 10.97 8.67 3.40
N LYS A 50 11.14 7.76 2.44
CA LYS A 50 12.44 7.28 1.95
C LYS A 50 12.46 7.22 0.43
N PRO A 51 13.63 7.47 -0.20
CA PRO A 51 13.76 7.30 -1.64
C PRO A 51 13.33 5.88 -2.06
N VAL A 52 12.51 5.78 -3.10
CA VAL A 52 11.99 4.48 -3.58
C VAL A 52 13.12 3.53 -4.03
N SER A 53 14.31 4.07 -4.35
CA SER A 53 15.51 3.31 -4.68
C SER A 53 16.16 2.62 -3.48
N GLU A 54 15.78 2.96 -2.26
CA GLU A 54 16.32 2.40 -1.00
C GLU A 54 15.34 1.42 -0.34
N ILE A 55 14.22 1.09 -1.00
CA ILE A 55 13.18 0.23 -0.45
C ILE A 55 13.16 -1.08 -1.22
N ALA A 56 13.16 -2.19 -0.48
CA ALA A 56 13.01 -3.54 -0.99
C ALA A 56 11.87 -4.26 -0.26
N VAL A 57 11.14 -5.10 -1.00
CA VAL A 57 10.10 -5.98 -0.45
C VAL A 57 10.61 -7.41 -0.56
N VAL A 58 10.75 -8.08 0.59
CA VAL A 58 11.17 -9.48 0.64
C VAL A 58 9.94 -10.37 0.58
N SER A 59 9.90 -11.27 -0.39
CA SER A 59 8.83 -12.25 -0.55
C SER A 59 9.21 -13.57 0.11
N VAL A 60 8.24 -14.10 0.83
CA VAL A 60 8.35 -15.36 1.57
C VAL A 60 7.44 -16.38 0.90
N ARG A 61 7.91 -17.62 0.78
CA ARG A 61 7.15 -18.69 0.15
C ARG A 61 5.90 -19.04 0.98
N PRO A 62 4.79 -19.47 0.34
CA PRO A 62 3.53 -19.77 1.02
C PRO A 62 3.61 -20.86 2.11
N GLU A 63 4.61 -21.74 2.07
CA GLU A 63 4.83 -22.80 3.07
C GLU A 63 5.07 -22.24 4.49
N ILE A 64 5.35 -20.94 4.63
CA ILE A 64 5.33 -20.27 5.94
C ILE A 64 3.98 -20.45 6.66
N LEU A 65 2.88 -20.55 5.90
CA LEU A 65 1.53 -20.75 6.42
C LEU A 65 1.28 -22.17 6.96
N ASP A 66 2.18 -23.12 6.69
CA ASP A 66 2.09 -24.49 7.18
C ASP A 66 2.49 -24.62 8.65
N ARG A 67 3.24 -23.64 9.16
CA ARG A 67 3.60 -23.52 10.58
C ARG A 67 2.35 -23.45 11.46
N LEU A 68 2.42 -24.09 12.63
CA LEU A 68 1.33 -24.09 13.60
C LEU A 68 1.43 -22.94 14.61
N ASP A 69 2.63 -22.40 14.81
CA ASP A 69 2.98 -21.37 15.78
C ASP A 69 2.80 -19.92 15.26
N ILE A 70 2.29 -19.77 14.04
CA ILE A 70 1.98 -18.46 13.46
C ILE A 70 0.58 -17.98 13.82
N TYR A 71 0.38 -16.67 13.69
CA TYR A 71 -0.94 -16.06 13.71
C TYR A 71 -1.26 -15.37 12.39
N ILE A 72 -2.54 -15.37 12.03
CA ILE A 72 -3.06 -14.67 10.85
C ILE A 72 -4.03 -13.61 11.35
N THR A 73 -3.88 -12.39 10.88
CA THR A 73 -4.75 -11.28 11.28
C THR A 73 -5.76 -10.92 10.18
N THR A 74 -6.96 -10.46 10.58
CA THR A 74 -8.00 -10.05 9.61
C THR A 74 -7.79 -8.64 9.03
N GLY A 75 -6.72 -7.96 9.43
CA GLY A 75 -6.29 -6.62 9.02
C GLY A 75 -5.00 -6.22 9.76
N ASN A 76 -4.65 -4.93 9.79
CA ASN A 76 -3.49 -4.44 10.57
C ASN A 76 -3.58 -4.96 12.02
N ALA A 77 -2.58 -5.71 12.46
CA ALA A 77 -2.50 -6.36 13.78
C ALA A 77 -2.51 -5.34 14.93
N ALA A 78 -2.08 -4.11 14.67
CA ALA A 78 -2.08 -3.03 15.66
C ALA A 78 -3.47 -2.39 15.85
N HIS A 79 -4.45 -2.71 15.00
CA HIS A 79 -5.78 -2.09 15.03
C HIS A 79 -6.77 -2.91 15.87
N LEU A 80 -7.50 -2.27 16.78
CA LEU A 80 -8.41 -2.92 17.74
C LEU A 80 -9.48 -3.82 17.10
N SER A 81 -10.02 -3.42 15.95
CA SER A 81 -11.01 -4.21 15.19
C SER A 81 -10.41 -5.35 14.35
N SER A 82 -9.11 -5.62 14.44
CA SER A 82 -8.47 -6.75 13.78
C SER A 82 -8.37 -7.93 14.75
N GLU A 83 -8.79 -9.09 14.28
CA GLU A 83 -8.67 -10.33 15.04
C GLU A 83 -7.30 -10.96 14.77
N ILE A 84 -6.67 -11.51 15.80
CA ILE A 84 -5.42 -12.28 15.71
C ILE A 84 -5.80 -13.76 15.88
N LEU A 85 -5.78 -14.51 14.79
CA LEU A 85 -6.31 -15.87 14.74
C LEU A 85 -5.16 -16.88 14.73
N PRO A 86 -5.24 -17.98 15.53
CA PRO A 86 -4.33 -19.12 15.40
C PRO A 86 -4.34 -19.68 13.98
N SER A 87 -3.22 -20.27 13.54
CA SER A 87 -3.03 -20.82 12.18
C SER A 87 -4.24 -21.57 11.60
N GLY A 88 -4.82 -22.50 12.36
CA GLY A 88 -5.97 -23.32 11.92
C GLY A 88 -7.25 -22.51 11.64
N GLU A 89 -7.57 -21.53 12.49
CA GLU A 89 -8.72 -20.64 12.30
C GLU A 89 -8.45 -19.56 11.25
N GLY A 90 -7.25 -18.99 11.29
CA GLY A 90 -6.78 -18.00 10.32
C GLY A 90 -6.82 -18.50 8.87
N ARG A 91 -6.52 -19.79 8.64
CA ARG A 91 -6.67 -20.42 7.32
C ARG A 91 -8.09 -20.36 6.77
N LYS A 92 -9.12 -20.36 7.63
CA LYS A 92 -10.53 -20.19 7.21
C LYS A 92 -10.80 -18.76 6.75
N ALA A 93 -10.13 -17.77 7.37
CA ALA A 93 -10.23 -16.36 7.03
C ALA A 93 -9.42 -15.95 5.78
N LEU A 94 -8.42 -16.75 5.37
CA LEU A 94 -7.58 -16.45 4.19
C LEU A 94 -8.39 -16.14 2.92
N ARG A 95 -9.52 -16.83 2.70
CA ARG A 95 -10.37 -16.55 1.54
C ARG A 95 -10.89 -15.10 1.52
N GLN A 96 -11.22 -14.53 2.68
CA GLN A 96 -11.67 -13.15 2.78
C GLN A 96 -10.50 -12.16 2.71
N ILE A 97 -9.35 -12.52 3.30
CA ILE A 97 -8.12 -11.73 3.21
C ILE A 97 -7.69 -11.59 1.73
N ILE A 98 -7.62 -12.70 0.99
CA ILE A 98 -7.28 -12.72 -0.44
C ILE A 98 -8.28 -11.92 -1.28
N LYS A 99 -9.57 -11.87 -0.91
CA LYS A 99 -10.52 -10.98 -1.58
C LYS A 99 -10.17 -9.51 -1.35
N SER A 100 -9.76 -9.18 -0.13
CA SER A 100 -9.37 -7.82 0.26
C SER A 100 -8.06 -7.38 -0.39
N THR A 101 -7.15 -8.30 -0.73
CA THR A 101 -5.90 -7.93 -1.44
C THR A 101 -6.12 -7.47 -2.88
N ARG A 102 -7.31 -7.71 -3.46
CA ARG A 102 -7.66 -7.31 -4.83
C ARG A 102 -8.18 -5.89 -4.97
N ILE A 103 -8.36 -5.17 -3.86
CA ILE A 103 -8.82 -3.77 -3.93
C ILE A 103 -7.67 -2.87 -4.39
N GLU A 104 -7.96 -1.95 -5.30
CA GLU A 104 -6.98 -1.00 -5.85
C GLU A 104 -6.87 0.29 -5.02
N TYR A 105 -7.93 0.60 -4.27
CA TYR A 105 -8.01 1.74 -3.38
C TYR A 105 -8.58 1.31 -2.02
N TRP A 106 -8.25 2.07 -0.99
CA TRP A 106 -8.71 1.82 0.37
C TRP A 106 -9.15 3.11 1.05
N LYS A 107 -9.93 2.94 2.10
CA LYS A 107 -10.54 3.99 2.90
C LYS A 107 -10.56 3.60 4.37
N PRO A 108 -10.38 4.56 5.29
CA PRO A 108 -10.62 4.34 6.70
C PRO A 108 -12.09 3.98 6.99
N GLU A 109 -13.05 4.65 6.34
CA GLU A 109 -14.46 4.64 6.75
C GLU A 109 -15.17 3.28 6.53
N ASP A 110 -14.76 2.53 5.50
CA ASP A 110 -15.31 1.18 5.21
C ASP A 110 -14.42 0.05 5.76
N GLY A 111 -13.34 0.41 6.47
CA GLY A 111 -12.36 -0.51 7.03
C GLY A 111 -11.47 -1.22 6.01
N SER A 112 -11.55 -0.88 4.72
CA SER A 112 -10.71 -1.48 3.68
C SER A 112 -9.22 -1.17 3.89
N LYS A 113 -8.88 0.02 4.43
CA LYS A 113 -7.51 0.40 4.82
C LYS A 113 -6.92 -0.57 5.84
N ARG A 114 -7.71 -0.94 6.86
CA ARG A 114 -7.33 -1.95 7.86
C ARG A 114 -7.19 -3.34 7.23
N LYS A 115 -8.19 -3.77 6.44
CA LYS A 115 -8.25 -5.14 5.88
C LYS A 115 -7.15 -5.44 4.87
N ILE A 116 -6.76 -4.48 4.03
CA ILE A 116 -5.65 -4.67 3.07
C ILE A 116 -4.29 -4.83 3.76
N MET A 117 -4.18 -4.38 5.01
CA MET A 117 -3.00 -4.54 5.86
C MET A 117 -3.04 -5.83 6.70
N ALA A 118 -3.80 -6.85 6.30
CA ALA A 118 -3.76 -8.15 6.96
C ALA A 118 -2.32 -8.74 6.99
N GLU A 119 -1.97 -9.35 8.12
CA GLU A 119 -0.63 -9.82 8.45
C GLU A 119 -0.61 -11.33 8.74
N CYS A 120 0.50 -11.98 8.39
CA CYS A 120 0.96 -13.24 8.96
C CYS A 120 2.07 -12.90 9.96
N LEU A 121 1.83 -13.19 11.23
CA LEU A 121 2.77 -12.95 12.33
C LEU A 121 3.58 -14.22 12.55
N VAL A 122 4.86 -14.16 12.18
CA VAL A 122 5.80 -15.28 12.33
C VAL A 122 6.62 -15.07 13.60
N PRO A 123 6.61 -16.00 14.57
CA PRO A 123 7.43 -15.87 15.77
C PRO A 123 8.91 -15.68 15.45
N ASP A 124 9.50 -14.68 16.08
CA ASP A 124 10.93 -14.33 16.12
C ASP A 124 11.56 -14.01 14.75
N MET A 125 11.58 -14.98 13.83
CA MET A 125 12.24 -14.86 12.53
C MET A 125 11.57 -15.71 11.45
N VAL A 126 11.58 -15.20 10.22
CA VAL A 126 11.29 -15.97 9.01
C VAL A 126 12.48 -16.87 8.68
N PRO A 127 12.30 -18.20 8.56
CA PRO A 127 13.37 -19.10 8.14
C PRO A 127 13.99 -18.65 6.81
N PRO A 128 15.33 -18.50 6.70
CA PRO A 128 15.97 -18.03 5.47
C PRO A 128 15.65 -18.89 4.24
N SER A 129 15.42 -20.20 4.43
CA SER A 129 15.02 -21.14 3.37
C SER A 129 13.64 -20.87 2.77
N LEU A 130 12.81 -20.07 3.44
CA LEU A 130 11.50 -19.65 2.96
C LEU A 130 11.53 -18.28 2.26
N ILE A 131 12.67 -17.58 2.23
CA ILE A 131 12.81 -16.36 1.45
C ILE A 131 12.95 -16.76 -0.03
N GLN A 132 12.06 -16.23 -0.87
CA GLN A 132 11.95 -16.64 -2.27
C GLN A 132 12.58 -15.63 -3.23
N THR A 133 12.22 -14.35 -3.08
CA THR A 133 12.48 -13.30 -4.07
C THR A 133 12.53 -11.96 -3.36
N ILE A 134 13.33 -11.03 -3.90
CA ILE A 134 13.32 -9.63 -3.45
C ILE A 134 12.79 -8.75 -4.59
N TYR A 135 11.81 -7.91 -4.29
CA TYR A 135 11.24 -6.95 -5.22
C TYR A 135 11.75 -5.55 -4.92
N VAL A 136 12.05 -4.78 -5.96
CA VAL A 136 12.50 -3.39 -5.88
C VAL A 136 11.81 -2.53 -6.93
N ALA A 137 11.72 -1.22 -6.71
CA ALA A 137 10.99 -0.34 -7.62
C ALA A 137 11.76 0.00 -8.91
N THR A 138 13.10 0.06 -8.85
CA THR A 138 13.93 0.59 -9.92
C THR A 138 15.05 -0.36 -10.31
N ARG A 139 15.57 -0.19 -11.54
CA ARG A 139 16.76 -0.93 -12.00
C ARG A 139 18.01 -0.57 -11.19
N THR A 140 18.12 0.69 -10.75
CA THR A 140 19.22 1.15 -9.88
C THR A 140 19.19 0.44 -8.54
N ALA A 141 18.02 0.36 -7.89
CA ALA A 141 17.85 -0.38 -6.64
C ALA A 141 18.21 -1.86 -6.81
N LYS A 142 17.82 -2.47 -7.94
CA LYS A 142 18.19 -3.83 -8.29
C LYS A 142 19.70 -4.02 -8.35
N ALA A 143 20.39 -3.20 -9.15
CA ALA A 143 21.84 -3.28 -9.32
C ALA A 143 22.59 -3.06 -8.00
N ASN A 144 22.17 -2.07 -7.19
CA ASN A 144 22.77 -1.80 -5.88
C ASN A 144 22.62 -3.01 -4.94
N LEU A 145 21.44 -3.63 -4.93
CA LEU A 145 21.13 -4.74 -4.06
C LEU A 145 21.88 -6.02 -4.49
N GLU A 146 21.96 -6.30 -5.79
CA GLU A 146 22.76 -7.40 -6.35
C GLU A 146 24.26 -7.22 -6.04
N ALA A 147 24.77 -5.98 -6.11
CA ALA A 147 26.15 -5.67 -5.72
C ALA A 147 26.39 -5.84 -4.21
N THR A 148 25.37 -5.59 -3.38
CA THR A 148 25.45 -5.72 -1.91
C THR A 148 25.36 -7.17 -1.46
N MET A 149 24.76 -8.06 -2.26
CA MET A 149 24.58 -9.48 -1.95
C MET A 149 25.22 -10.41 -3.00
N PRO A 150 26.53 -10.33 -3.23
CA PRO A 150 27.19 -11.03 -4.35
C PRO A 150 27.15 -12.56 -4.24
N TYR A 151 26.87 -13.12 -3.05
CA TYR A 151 26.84 -14.56 -2.83
C TYR A 151 25.41 -15.12 -2.71
N SER A 152 24.40 -14.25 -2.80
CA SER A 152 23.01 -14.63 -2.70
C SER A 152 22.49 -15.14 -4.04
N ASN A 153 21.87 -16.32 -4.03
CA ASN A 153 21.12 -16.85 -5.17
C ASN A 153 19.67 -16.34 -5.22
N LEU A 154 19.32 -15.36 -4.39
CA LEU A 154 17.96 -14.81 -4.37
C LEU A 154 17.70 -13.96 -5.61
N PRO A 155 16.63 -14.24 -6.39
CA PRO A 155 16.26 -13.40 -7.51
C PRO A 155 15.84 -12.01 -7.04
N VAL A 156 16.39 -10.97 -7.68
CA VAL A 156 15.98 -9.58 -7.51
C VAL A 156 15.17 -9.13 -8.73
N ILE A 157 13.91 -8.75 -8.52
CA ILE A 157 12.96 -8.39 -9.58
C ILE A 157 12.57 -6.93 -9.46
N SER A 158 12.68 -6.19 -10.57
CA SER A 158 12.15 -4.83 -10.66
C SER A 158 10.63 -4.87 -10.90
N GLU A 159 9.86 -4.45 -9.90
CA GLU A 159 8.38 -4.41 -9.94
C GLU A 159 7.86 -3.02 -9.53
N PRO A 160 7.99 -1.99 -10.39
CA PRO A 160 7.63 -0.62 -10.05
C PRO A 160 6.18 -0.46 -9.58
N ASN A 161 5.24 -1.26 -10.11
CA ASN A 161 3.82 -1.12 -9.78
C ASN A 161 3.52 -1.47 -8.31
N MET A 162 4.27 -2.40 -7.72
CA MET A 162 4.21 -2.72 -6.29
C MET A 162 4.55 -1.51 -5.41
N PHE A 163 5.42 -0.62 -5.90
CA PHE A 163 5.88 0.58 -5.20
C PHE A 163 5.14 1.83 -5.66
N PHE A 164 3.90 1.69 -6.14
CA PHE A 164 3.06 2.81 -6.58
C PHE A 164 3.65 3.62 -7.75
N ARG A 165 4.60 3.05 -8.49
CA ARG A 165 5.20 3.67 -9.67
C ARG A 165 4.53 3.14 -10.95
N PRO A 166 4.51 3.95 -12.02
CA PRO A 166 4.10 3.46 -13.34
C PRO A 166 5.06 2.36 -13.81
N ARG A 167 4.52 1.36 -14.51
CA ARG A 167 5.28 0.24 -15.11
C ARG A 167 6.21 0.71 -16.20
N LEU A 168 5.74 1.67 -16.98
CA LEU A 168 6.43 2.24 -18.12
C LEU A 168 6.27 3.75 -18.10
N ILE A 169 7.38 4.46 -18.33
CA ILE A 169 7.37 5.88 -18.67
C ILE A 169 8.07 6.03 -20.01
N ARG A 170 7.43 6.73 -20.96
CA ARG A 170 8.00 7.05 -22.26
C ARG A 170 7.87 8.54 -22.53
N THR A 171 8.98 9.25 -22.44
CA THR A 171 9.06 10.67 -22.81
C THR A 171 8.83 10.83 -24.32
N LEU A 172 7.89 11.70 -24.68
CA LEU A 172 7.59 12.07 -26.06
C LEU A 172 8.21 13.42 -26.42
N THR A 173 8.16 14.38 -25.51
CA THR A 173 8.77 15.71 -25.62
C THR A 173 9.29 16.14 -24.24
N PRO A 174 10.04 17.25 -24.11
CA PRO A 174 10.47 17.76 -22.80
C PRO A 174 9.32 18.06 -21.81
N LYS A 175 8.07 18.17 -22.30
CA LYS A 175 6.89 18.51 -21.49
C LYS A 175 5.79 17.45 -21.55
N LEU A 176 6.01 16.33 -22.22
CA LEU A 176 5.00 15.29 -22.42
C LEU A 176 5.63 13.91 -22.33
N TYR A 177 5.07 13.06 -21.49
CA TYR A 177 5.40 11.64 -21.41
C TYR A 177 4.13 10.81 -21.33
N LEU A 178 4.23 9.56 -21.76
CA LEU A 178 3.22 8.54 -21.52
C LEU A 178 3.64 7.73 -20.30
N ALA A 179 2.67 7.40 -19.44
CA ALA A 179 2.88 6.52 -18.30
C ALA A 179 1.82 5.41 -18.28
N GLU A 180 2.26 4.18 -18.04
CA GLU A 180 1.37 3.04 -17.83
C GLU A 180 1.25 2.78 -16.32
N GLY A 181 0.09 3.08 -15.74
CA GLY A 181 -0.15 2.90 -14.32
C GLY A 181 -1.46 3.53 -13.87
N ASP A 182 -1.60 3.66 -12.55
CA ASP A 182 -2.77 4.27 -11.94
C ASP A 182 -2.51 5.75 -11.66
N MET A 183 -3.22 6.62 -12.38
CA MET A 183 -3.06 8.08 -12.29
C MET A 183 -3.39 8.67 -10.91
N PHE A 184 -4.14 7.95 -10.08
CA PHE A 184 -4.46 8.38 -8.72
C PHE A 184 -3.26 8.28 -7.75
N PHE A 185 -2.19 7.59 -8.15
CA PHE A 185 -0.91 7.56 -7.44
C PHE A 185 0.18 8.37 -8.15
N SER A 186 -0.22 9.28 -9.04
CA SER A 186 0.71 10.18 -9.73
C SER A 186 1.34 11.18 -8.75
N GLU A 187 2.63 11.43 -8.89
CA GLU A 187 3.36 12.49 -8.16
C GLU A 187 3.15 13.89 -8.78
N ALA A 188 2.30 14.01 -9.80
CA ALA A 188 1.99 15.29 -10.40
C ALA A 188 1.27 16.21 -9.41
N GLN A 189 1.59 17.50 -9.44
CA GLN A 189 0.95 18.53 -8.60
C GLN A 189 -0.57 18.59 -8.79
N THR A 190 -1.07 18.26 -9.98
CA THR A 190 -2.50 18.38 -10.30
C THR A 190 -2.95 17.21 -11.17
N ILE A 191 -3.97 16.51 -10.69
CA ILE A 191 -4.67 15.46 -11.44
C ILE A 191 -5.90 16.09 -12.08
N THR A 192 -6.07 15.91 -13.40
CA THR A 192 -7.24 16.39 -14.12
C THR A 192 -8.25 15.27 -14.30
N ILE A 193 -9.50 15.52 -13.92
CA ILE A 193 -10.61 14.57 -14.05
C ILE A 193 -11.64 15.16 -15.02
N SER A 194 -11.95 14.43 -16.09
CA SER A 194 -13.03 14.79 -17.01
C SER A 194 -14.39 14.51 -16.38
N VAL A 195 -15.26 15.52 -16.33
CA VAL A 195 -16.59 15.47 -15.72
C VAL A 195 -17.64 16.06 -16.67
N ASN A 196 -18.92 15.78 -16.44
CA ASN A 196 -20.01 16.52 -17.08
C ASN A 196 -20.35 17.80 -16.29
N THR A 197 -21.35 18.56 -16.74
CA THR A 197 -21.80 19.79 -16.07
C THR A 197 -23.18 19.64 -15.41
N VAL A 198 -23.63 18.39 -15.20
CA VAL A 198 -24.98 18.09 -14.66
C VAL A 198 -24.93 17.47 -13.27
N GLY A 199 -23.77 17.44 -12.62
CA GLY A 199 -23.64 17.00 -11.23
C GLY A 199 -23.57 15.49 -11.04
N VAL A 200 -23.32 14.70 -12.10
CA VAL A 200 -23.28 13.22 -11.99
C VAL A 200 -21.87 12.68 -12.24
N MET A 201 -21.28 11.97 -11.27
CA MET A 201 -20.03 11.20 -11.44
C MET A 201 -20.31 9.70 -11.34
N GLY A 202 -20.75 9.09 -12.46
CA GLY A 202 -21.30 7.73 -12.45
C GLY A 202 -20.37 6.62 -12.92
N LYS A 203 -19.37 6.90 -13.77
CA LYS A 203 -18.46 5.88 -14.34
C LYS A 203 -17.02 6.38 -14.49
N GLY A 204 -16.09 5.46 -14.72
CA GLY A 204 -14.68 5.72 -15.02
C GLY A 204 -13.96 6.55 -13.95
N LEU A 205 -13.06 7.43 -14.38
CA LEU A 205 -12.26 8.29 -13.52
C LEU A 205 -13.11 9.20 -12.62
N ALA A 206 -14.23 9.72 -13.14
CA ALA A 206 -15.14 10.56 -12.36
C ALA A 206 -15.76 9.77 -11.20
N SER A 207 -16.25 8.55 -11.45
CA SER A 207 -16.81 7.69 -10.40
C SER A 207 -15.76 7.37 -9.33
N ARG A 208 -14.56 6.97 -9.73
CA ARG A 208 -13.46 6.71 -8.78
C ARG A 208 -13.11 7.96 -7.98
N THR A 209 -13.06 9.13 -8.61
CA THR A 209 -12.83 10.42 -7.93
C THR A 209 -13.92 10.69 -6.88
N ARG A 210 -15.19 10.47 -7.22
CA ARG A 210 -16.31 10.63 -6.27
C ARG A 210 -16.16 9.75 -5.04
N TYR A 211 -15.78 8.49 -5.23
CA TYR A 211 -15.60 7.59 -4.10
C TYR A 211 -14.32 7.95 -3.34
N GLN A 212 -13.19 8.10 -4.00
CA GLN A 212 -11.88 8.30 -3.37
C GLN A 212 -11.74 9.70 -2.72
N PHE A 213 -12.40 10.72 -3.27
CA PHE A 213 -12.32 12.12 -2.85
C PHE A 213 -13.72 12.73 -2.73
N SER A 214 -14.40 12.41 -1.63
CA SER A 214 -15.77 12.90 -1.39
C SER A 214 -15.85 14.43 -1.34
N ASP A 215 -14.81 15.09 -0.82
CA ASP A 215 -14.63 16.55 -0.80
C ASP A 215 -14.70 17.15 -2.22
N VAL A 216 -13.99 16.54 -3.18
CA VAL A 216 -13.99 16.97 -4.58
C VAL A 216 -15.39 16.84 -5.19
N TYR A 217 -16.11 15.76 -4.86
CA TYR A 217 -17.47 15.55 -5.38
C TYR A 217 -18.47 16.58 -4.84
N VAL A 218 -18.40 16.92 -3.55
CA VAL A 218 -19.24 17.97 -2.95
C VAL A 218 -19.04 19.30 -3.68
N GLN A 219 -17.77 19.72 -3.84
CA GLN A 219 -17.45 20.96 -4.57
C GLN A 219 -17.96 20.92 -6.02
N TYR A 220 -17.79 19.79 -6.70
CA TYR A 220 -18.27 19.60 -8.06
C TYR A 220 -19.79 19.73 -8.18
N GLU A 221 -20.53 19.10 -7.26
CA GLU A 221 -22.00 19.14 -7.25
C GLU A 221 -22.50 20.58 -7.04
N ASP A 222 -21.89 21.32 -6.11
CA ASP A 222 -22.22 22.73 -5.85
C ASP A 222 -21.92 23.63 -7.04
N LEU A 223 -20.80 23.41 -7.74
CA LEU A 223 -20.49 24.16 -8.95
C LEU A 223 -21.50 23.89 -10.08
N CYS A 224 -21.99 22.65 -10.20
CA CYS A 224 -23.03 22.29 -11.16
C CYS A 224 -24.38 22.92 -10.79
N ARG A 225 -24.80 22.80 -9.52
CA ARG A 225 -26.06 23.34 -8.99
C ARG A 225 -26.14 24.87 -9.19
N ASN A 226 -25.03 25.55 -8.92
CA ASN A 226 -24.92 27.00 -9.11
C ASN A 226 -24.60 27.43 -10.55
N ARG A 227 -24.58 26.48 -11.51
CA ARG A 227 -24.26 26.70 -12.93
C ARG A 227 -22.91 27.39 -13.17
N LYS A 228 -21.97 27.26 -12.23
CA LYS A 228 -20.62 27.84 -12.28
C LYS A 228 -19.66 27.00 -13.14
N LEU A 229 -19.81 25.68 -13.12
CA LEU A 229 -19.04 24.79 -14.00
C LEU A 229 -19.56 24.88 -15.43
N LYS A 230 -18.68 25.22 -16.39
CA LYS A 230 -19.02 25.39 -17.81
C LYS A 230 -18.07 24.59 -18.70
N MET A 231 -18.58 24.14 -19.84
CA MET A 231 -17.77 23.49 -20.88
C MET A 231 -16.62 24.40 -21.33
N GLY A 232 -15.44 23.82 -21.53
CA GLY A 232 -14.22 24.54 -21.92
C GLY A 232 -13.60 25.41 -20.82
N ARG A 233 -14.19 25.44 -19.60
CA ARG A 233 -13.68 26.22 -18.47
C ARG A 233 -13.36 25.29 -17.30
N PRO A 234 -12.15 24.72 -17.25
CA PRO A 234 -11.75 23.84 -16.15
C PRO A 234 -11.82 24.61 -14.82
N GLN A 235 -12.13 23.88 -13.74
CA GLN A 235 -12.13 24.40 -12.38
C GLN A 235 -11.04 23.69 -11.59
N VAL A 236 -10.26 24.45 -10.84
CA VAL A 236 -9.23 23.92 -9.97
C VAL A 236 -9.76 23.92 -8.55
N TYR A 237 -9.72 22.77 -7.89
CA TYR A 237 -10.02 22.62 -6.48
C TYR A 237 -8.75 22.23 -5.74
N LYS A 238 -8.36 23.03 -4.76
CA LYS A 238 -7.24 22.73 -3.87
C LYS A 238 -7.79 22.01 -2.65
N ARG A 239 -7.38 20.75 -2.46
CA ARG A 239 -7.76 19.95 -1.30
C ARG A 239 -7.07 20.49 -0.04
N GLU A 240 -7.75 20.39 1.09
CA GLU A 240 -7.21 20.79 2.40
C GLU A 240 -6.21 19.75 2.94
N SER A 241 -6.49 18.46 2.71
CA SER A 241 -5.60 17.35 3.06
C SER A 241 -4.86 16.81 1.84
N SER A 242 -3.57 16.47 2.01
CA SER A 242 -2.84 15.76 0.97
C SER A 242 -3.43 14.35 0.83
N LEU A 243 -3.40 13.82 -0.40
CA LEU A 243 -3.74 12.41 -0.63
C LEU A 243 -2.82 11.50 0.21
N ASP A 244 -1.58 11.92 0.41
CA ASP A 244 -0.59 11.11 1.10
C ASP A 244 -0.94 10.93 2.57
N TYR A 245 -1.37 11.99 3.26
CA TYR A 245 -1.88 11.89 4.63
C TYR A 245 -3.09 10.96 4.71
N ALA A 246 -4.07 11.10 3.81
CA ALA A 246 -5.26 10.23 3.81
C ALA A 246 -4.92 8.74 3.58
N LEU A 247 -3.95 8.46 2.70
CA LEU A 247 -3.52 7.10 2.41
C LEU A 247 -2.61 6.53 3.49
N ALA A 248 -1.86 7.37 4.23
CA ALA A 248 -0.76 6.98 5.08
C ALA A 248 -0.99 7.16 6.60
N ASP A 249 -1.96 7.98 7.04
CA ASP A 249 -2.25 8.20 8.47
C ASP A 249 -2.92 6.98 9.12
N GLU A 250 -2.53 6.64 10.35
CA GLU A 250 -3.31 5.74 11.21
C GLU A 250 -4.40 6.50 11.97
#